data_AF-A0A382JSZ5-F1
#
_entry.id   AF-A0A382JSZ5-F1
#
_cell.length_a   1.000
_cell.length_b   1.000
_cell.length_c   1.000
_cell.angle_alpha   90.00
_cell.angle_beta   90.00
_cell.angle_gamma   90.00
#
_symmetry.space_group_name_H-M   'P 1'
#
loop_
_entity.id
_entity.type
_entity.pdbx_description
1 polymer ?
#
loop_
_entity_poly.entity_id
_entity_poly.type
_entity_poly.pdbx_seq_one_letter_code
_entity_poly.pdbx_strand_id
1 'polypeptide(L)'
;MYYKEWERNPYSTVQSVLNLNSQNEWEPLPLSSKVKVGTPPQKPKMINNKQVFIIGNGESRQEINLAELNQYGKTYGCNALYRDYTPDALIAVDHRMAHQIYWTGYSIDNVCYFRDWNRMPADSYQMLLDPQMITSTGSDYEVYTNDRLPHHKEFVMHGANKDELERAEQQIKELDPDKVLTDDAVKALVGGDCLQSGFYISWVEEIDKVHSTTEPGLIPGDSDNGFSSGSLAHLISIAVEEPDEVYLIGMDLYSNYNDRYNNLYKGTEGYMGEGGNAIPPDHWIAQHGMVMEQFPNVQHYKVNKLSLGSDTVNQEIEEWKVLQNLEYLTYAEMFGRLADGAR
;
A
#
# COMPACT_ATOMS: atom_id res chain seq x y z
N MET A 1 5.00 16.08 18.19
CA MET A 1 3.81 16.71 18.81
C MET A 1 2.91 15.57 19.27
N TYR A 2 2.69 15.44 20.57
CA TYR A 2 2.04 14.27 21.20
C TYR A 2 0.54 14.18 20.84
N TYR A 3 0.09 13.03 20.32
CA TYR A 3 -1.33 12.73 20.13
C TYR A 3 -1.97 12.28 21.45
N LYS A 4 -3.13 12.86 21.76
CA LYS A 4 -3.96 12.53 22.93
C LYS A 4 -4.91 11.37 22.61
N GLU A 5 -4.97 10.42 23.53
CA GLU A 5 -5.85 9.25 23.59
C GLU A 5 -7.34 9.58 23.36
N TRP A 6 -8.05 8.68 22.69
CA TRP A 6 -9.51 8.56 22.78
C TRP A 6 -9.89 7.10 23.08
N GLU A 7 -10.23 6.86 24.34
CA GLU A 7 -10.93 5.65 24.78
C GLU A 7 -12.37 5.69 24.27
N ARG A 8 -12.71 4.84 23.29
CA ARG A 8 -14.09 4.33 23.11
C ARG A 8 -14.05 2.91 22.57
N ASN A 9 -14.59 1.98 23.36
CA ASN A 9 -14.87 0.60 22.99
C ASN A 9 -16.05 0.54 22.01
N PRO A 10 -15.86 0.09 20.73
CA PRO A 10 -16.94 -0.03 19.76
C PRO A 10 -17.40 -1.49 19.53
N TYR A 11 -17.27 -2.38 20.51
CA TYR A 11 -17.78 -3.77 20.39
C TYR A 11 -19.27 -3.87 20.75
N SER A 12 -20.12 -3.40 19.84
CA SER A 12 -21.51 -3.86 19.61
C SER A 12 -22.02 -3.03 18.42
N THR A 13 -22.09 -3.51 17.19
CA THR A 13 -22.93 -4.59 16.66
C THR A 13 -22.61 -4.69 15.18
N VAL A 14 -22.13 -5.84 14.70
CA VAL A 14 -22.01 -6.12 13.26
C VAL A 14 -23.16 -7.06 12.89
N GLN A 15 -24.13 -6.57 12.12
CA GLN A 15 -25.02 -7.42 11.32
C GLN A 15 -24.61 -7.31 9.85
N SER A 16 -24.15 -8.44 9.35
CA SER A 16 -23.95 -8.88 7.98
C SER A 16 -24.58 -8.05 6.85
N VAL A 17 -23.77 -7.65 5.87
CA VAL A 17 -24.20 -7.33 4.51
C VAL A 17 -23.55 -8.35 3.58
N LEU A 18 -24.32 -9.35 3.15
CA LEU A 18 -23.92 -10.29 2.10
C LEU A 18 -24.77 -10.02 0.85
N ASN A 19 -24.10 -9.82 -0.29
CA ASN A 19 -24.73 -9.86 -1.61
C ASN A 19 -25.07 -11.32 -1.96
N LEU A 20 -26.28 -11.75 -1.61
CA LEU A 20 -26.85 -13.03 -2.03
C LEU A 20 -28.07 -12.78 -2.92
N ASN A 21 -28.13 -13.43 -4.08
CA ASN A 21 -29.40 -13.55 -4.79
C ASN A 21 -30.29 -14.58 -4.06
N SER A 22 -31.57 -14.66 -4.42
CA SER A 22 -32.59 -15.45 -3.71
C SER A 22 -32.38 -16.98 -3.71
N GLN A 23 -31.27 -17.48 -4.25
CA GLN A 23 -30.96 -18.91 -4.31
C GLN A 23 -29.56 -19.29 -3.79
N ASN A 24 -28.79 -18.37 -3.21
CA ASN A 24 -27.46 -18.64 -2.64
C ASN A 24 -26.46 -19.31 -3.62
N GLU A 25 -26.52 -18.97 -4.92
CA GLU A 25 -25.56 -19.46 -5.92
C GLU A 25 -24.76 -18.30 -6.55
N TRP A 26 -23.46 -18.54 -6.77
CA TRP A 26 -22.54 -17.61 -7.42
C TRP A 26 -22.77 -17.58 -8.94
N GLU A 27 -23.06 -16.40 -9.53
CA GLU A 27 -23.14 -16.25 -10.99
C GLU A 27 -21.73 -16.08 -11.60
N PRO A 28 -21.34 -16.89 -12.61
CA PRO A 28 -20.12 -16.64 -13.38
C PRO A 28 -20.33 -15.56 -14.44
N LEU A 29 -19.41 -14.59 -14.50
CA LEU A 29 -19.35 -13.54 -15.53
C LEU A 29 -19.10 -14.12 -16.94
N PRO A 30 -19.66 -13.52 -18.00
CA PRO A 30 -19.52 -14.05 -19.37
C PRO A 30 -18.13 -13.77 -19.96
N LEU A 31 -17.44 -14.83 -20.41
CA LEU A 31 -16.18 -14.73 -21.16
C LEU A 31 -16.41 -14.14 -22.56
N SER A 32 -15.73 -13.02 -22.84
CA SER A 32 -15.53 -12.46 -24.18
C SER A 32 -14.58 -13.35 -25.00
N SER A 33 -15.03 -13.75 -26.19
CA SER A 33 -14.36 -14.70 -27.08
C SER A 33 -13.40 -14.02 -28.07
N LYS A 34 -12.09 -14.32 -28.01
CA LYS A 34 -11.20 -14.46 -29.19
C LYS A 34 -10.08 -15.46 -28.91
N VAL A 35 -10.17 -16.67 -29.46
CA VAL A 35 -9.15 -17.73 -29.37
C VAL A 35 -8.22 -17.65 -30.59
N LYS A 36 -6.90 -17.60 -30.35
CA LYS A 36 -5.87 -18.04 -31.32
C LYS A 36 -5.34 -19.40 -30.86
N VAL A 37 -5.23 -20.33 -31.80
CA VAL A 37 -4.86 -21.73 -31.61
C VAL A 37 -3.37 -21.87 -31.32
N GLY A 38 -3.01 -22.55 -30.22
CA GLY A 38 -1.66 -23.03 -29.95
C GLY A 38 -1.44 -23.28 -28.46
N THR A 39 -1.12 -24.54 -28.10
CA THR A 39 -0.84 -25.10 -26.76
C THR A 39 -2.07 -25.72 -26.05
N PRO A 40 -1.98 -26.96 -25.53
CA PRO A 40 -3.07 -27.57 -24.77
C PRO A 40 -3.43 -26.68 -23.56
N PRO A 41 -4.71 -26.49 -23.26
CA PRO A 41 -5.11 -25.75 -22.06
C PRO A 41 -4.58 -26.50 -20.84
N GLN A 42 -3.63 -25.90 -20.12
CA GLN A 42 -3.38 -26.30 -18.74
C GLN A 42 -4.72 -26.18 -18.03
N LYS A 43 -5.13 -27.25 -17.32
CA LYS A 43 -6.32 -27.19 -16.46
C LYS A 43 -6.16 -25.96 -15.56
N PRO A 44 -7.18 -25.09 -15.43
CA PRO A 44 -7.09 -23.97 -14.51
C PRO A 44 -6.80 -24.54 -13.13
N LYS A 45 -5.62 -24.22 -12.58
CA LYS A 45 -5.34 -24.47 -11.16
C LYS A 45 -6.36 -23.65 -10.39
N MET A 46 -7.14 -24.29 -9.53
CA MET A 46 -8.00 -23.54 -8.62
C MET A 46 -7.08 -22.74 -7.69
N ILE A 47 -7.21 -21.42 -7.70
CA ILE A 47 -6.52 -20.56 -6.75
C ILE A 47 -7.06 -20.89 -5.37
N ASN A 48 -6.17 -21.19 -4.42
CA ASN A 48 -6.57 -21.40 -3.04
C ASN A 48 -6.79 -20.04 -2.38
N ASN A 49 -8.04 -19.57 -2.35
CA ASN A 49 -8.38 -18.27 -1.74
C ASN A 49 -8.08 -18.18 -0.23
N LYS A 50 -7.63 -19.28 0.40
CA LYS A 50 -7.19 -19.31 1.79
C LYS A 50 -5.81 -18.68 2.02
N GLN A 51 -5.05 -18.40 0.95
CA GLN A 51 -3.69 -17.88 1.03
C GLN A 51 -3.62 -16.49 0.41
N VAL A 52 -2.99 -15.58 1.14
CA VAL A 52 -2.73 -14.21 0.70
C VAL A 52 -1.24 -13.89 0.84
N PHE A 53 -0.68 -13.21 -0.16
CA PHE A 53 0.69 -12.74 -0.20
C PHE A 53 0.71 -11.22 -0.19
N ILE A 54 1.29 -10.64 0.85
CA ILE A 54 1.50 -9.19 0.96
C ILE A 54 2.92 -8.88 0.53
N ILE A 55 3.03 -8.07 -0.51
CA ILE A 55 4.29 -7.79 -1.20
C ILE A 55 4.74 -6.38 -0.81
N GLY A 56 5.73 -6.33 0.08
CA GLY A 56 6.48 -5.14 0.42
C GLY A 56 7.51 -4.77 -0.66
N ASN A 57 8.16 -3.62 -0.50
CA ASN A 57 9.08 -3.05 -1.49
C ASN A 57 10.56 -3.15 -1.08
N GLY A 58 10.88 -3.97 -0.08
CA GLY A 58 12.26 -4.23 0.35
C GLY A 58 13.07 -4.98 -0.71
N GLU A 59 14.39 -4.78 -0.71
CA GLU A 59 15.29 -5.39 -1.69
C GLU A 59 15.37 -6.92 -1.56
N SER A 60 14.93 -7.50 -0.44
CA SER A 60 14.92 -8.96 -0.25
C SER A 60 14.02 -9.71 -1.23
N ARG A 61 13.02 -9.06 -1.86
CA ARG A 61 12.14 -9.72 -2.85
C ARG A 61 12.69 -9.72 -4.28
N GLN A 62 13.83 -9.08 -4.55
CA GLN A 62 14.35 -8.85 -5.91
C GLN A 62 14.52 -10.13 -6.73
N GLU A 63 14.86 -11.24 -6.08
CA GLU A 63 15.15 -12.53 -6.75
C GLU A 63 13.92 -13.43 -6.91
N ILE A 64 12.74 -12.96 -6.51
CA ILE A 64 11.50 -13.73 -6.60
C ILE A 64 10.72 -13.34 -7.84
N ASN A 65 10.33 -14.35 -8.59
CA ASN A 65 9.30 -14.21 -9.59
C ASN A 65 7.92 -14.15 -8.92
N LEU A 66 7.44 -12.93 -8.63
CA LEU A 66 6.16 -12.71 -7.95
C LEU A 66 4.97 -13.33 -8.71
N ALA A 67 5.04 -13.47 -10.03
CA ALA A 67 4.00 -14.10 -10.83
C ALA A 67 3.79 -15.58 -10.48
N GLU A 68 4.78 -16.25 -9.88
CA GLU A 68 4.62 -17.62 -9.39
C GLU A 68 3.70 -17.71 -8.18
N LEU A 69 3.50 -16.63 -7.42
CA LEU A 69 2.61 -16.60 -6.26
C LEU A 69 1.13 -16.68 -6.67
N ASN A 70 0.81 -16.17 -7.86
CA ASN A 70 -0.56 -16.12 -8.40
C ASN A 70 -1.21 -17.51 -8.56
N GLN A 71 -0.40 -18.57 -8.59
CA GLN A 71 -0.92 -19.94 -8.66
C GLN A 71 -1.35 -20.50 -7.29
N TYR A 72 -0.95 -19.85 -6.20
CA TYR A 72 -1.18 -20.30 -4.83
C TYR A 72 -2.24 -19.48 -4.12
N GLY A 73 -2.33 -18.18 -4.40
CA GLY A 73 -3.22 -17.28 -3.67
C GLY A 73 -3.26 -15.87 -4.22
N LYS A 74 -3.92 -14.98 -3.48
CA LYS A 74 -4.11 -13.58 -3.84
C LYS A 74 -2.92 -12.73 -3.44
N THR A 75 -2.64 -11.70 -4.23
CA THR A 75 -1.47 -10.83 -4.03
C THR A 75 -1.90 -9.39 -3.76
N TYR A 76 -1.38 -8.84 -2.67
CA TYR A 76 -1.66 -7.48 -2.23
C TYR A 76 -0.34 -6.72 -2.17
N GLY A 77 -0.28 -5.60 -2.86
CA GLY A 77 0.92 -4.78 -2.99
C GLY A 77 0.71 -3.35 -2.55
N CYS A 78 1.80 -2.58 -2.54
CA CYS A 78 1.68 -1.16 -2.24
C CYS A 78 2.59 -0.25 -3.06
N ASN A 79 2.13 0.99 -3.20
CA ASN A 79 2.85 2.10 -3.81
C ASN A 79 3.42 1.71 -5.18
N ALA A 80 4.72 1.85 -5.41
CA ALA A 80 5.37 1.63 -6.70
C ALA A 80 5.47 0.16 -7.17
N LEU A 81 4.88 -0.82 -6.47
CA LEU A 81 4.87 -2.22 -6.90
C LEU A 81 4.37 -2.39 -8.34
N TYR A 82 3.35 -1.61 -8.73
CA TYR A 82 2.75 -1.63 -10.07
C TYR A 82 3.72 -1.43 -11.23
N ARG A 83 4.92 -0.89 -10.96
CA ARG A 83 5.93 -0.59 -11.98
C ARG A 83 6.61 -1.85 -12.52
N ASP A 84 6.69 -2.92 -11.72
CA ASP A 84 7.30 -4.20 -12.12
C ASP A 84 6.40 -5.43 -11.93
N TYR A 85 5.28 -5.28 -11.24
CA TYR A 85 4.35 -6.37 -10.98
C TYR A 85 2.91 -5.87 -10.76
N THR A 86 1.92 -6.62 -11.24
CA THR A 86 0.49 -6.31 -11.10
C THR A 86 -0.12 -7.21 -10.03
N PRO A 87 -0.24 -6.75 -8.77
CA PRO A 87 -0.95 -7.50 -7.73
C PRO A 87 -2.47 -7.53 -8.00
N ASP A 88 -3.19 -8.45 -7.34
CA ASP A 88 -4.66 -8.47 -7.34
C ASP A 88 -5.26 -7.18 -6.76
N ALA A 89 -4.60 -6.58 -5.76
CA ALA A 89 -4.93 -5.26 -5.22
C ALA A 89 -3.68 -4.43 -4.87
N LEU A 90 -3.74 -3.13 -5.14
CA LEU A 90 -2.66 -2.18 -4.85
C LEU A 90 -3.10 -1.09 -3.88
N ILE A 91 -2.33 -0.87 -2.81
CA ILE A 91 -2.64 0.10 -1.76
C ILE A 91 -1.70 1.31 -1.85
N ALA A 92 -2.24 2.53 -1.75
CA ALA A 92 -1.44 3.74 -1.62
C ALA A 92 -2.06 4.73 -0.62
N VAL A 93 -1.27 5.13 0.38
CA VAL A 93 -1.72 6.10 1.40
C VAL A 93 -1.11 7.49 1.23
N ASP A 94 0.00 7.60 0.50
CA ASP A 94 0.55 8.89 0.07
C ASP A 94 -0.30 9.39 -1.11
N HIS A 95 -0.90 10.57 -0.96
CA HIS A 95 -1.81 11.12 -1.96
C HIS A 95 -1.12 11.36 -3.31
N ARG A 96 0.14 11.80 -3.33
CA ARG A 96 0.88 12.00 -4.58
C ARG A 96 1.12 10.66 -5.28
N MET A 97 1.51 9.63 -4.54
CA MET A 97 1.67 8.28 -5.08
C MET A 97 0.34 7.75 -5.66
N ALA A 98 -0.77 7.95 -4.95
CA ALA A 98 -2.11 7.57 -5.44
C ALA A 98 -2.46 8.29 -6.76
N HIS A 99 -2.22 9.60 -6.85
CA HIS A 99 -2.41 10.37 -8.07
C HIS A 99 -1.50 9.88 -9.21
N GLN A 100 -0.21 9.66 -8.94
CA GLN A 100 0.75 9.14 -9.94
C GLN A 100 0.31 7.77 -10.48
N ILE A 101 -0.13 6.85 -9.61
CA ILE A 101 -0.68 5.56 -10.04
C ILE A 101 -1.89 5.79 -10.94
N TYR A 102 -2.85 6.62 -10.51
CA TYR A 102 -4.07 6.87 -11.27
C TYR A 102 -3.78 7.44 -12.66
N TRP A 103 -2.84 8.38 -12.77
CA TRP A 103 -2.47 9.02 -14.04
C TRP A 103 -1.85 8.06 -15.05
N THR A 104 -1.35 6.91 -14.62
CA THR A 104 -0.90 5.85 -15.54
C THR A 104 -2.05 5.07 -16.19
N GLY A 105 -3.28 5.24 -15.70
CA GLY A 105 -4.44 4.43 -16.09
C GLY A 105 -4.51 3.08 -15.38
N TYR A 106 -3.55 2.74 -14.51
CA TYR A 106 -3.49 1.44 -13.82
C TYR A 106 -4.79 1.09 -13.08
N SER A 107 -5.36 2.06 -12.37
CA SER A 107 -6.56 1.87 -11.54
C SER A 107 -7.87 1.72 -12.32
N ILE A 108 -7.83 1.86 -13.65
CA ILE A 108 -8.99 1.60 -14.52
C ILE A 108 -9.24 0.09 -14.59
N ASP A 109 -8.16 -0.68 -14.77
CA ASP A 109 -8.24 -2.14 -14.96
C ASP A 109 -7.95 -2.93 -13.68
N ASN A 110 -7.29 -2.34 -12.68
CA ASN A 110 -6.79 -3.02 -11.50
C ASN A 110 -7.34 -2.43 -10.20
N VAL A 111 -7.64 -3.29 -9.21
CA VAL A 111 -8.19 -2.86 -7.93
C VAL A 111 -7.16 -2.05 -7.14
N CYS A 112 -7.58 -0.89 -6.66
CA CYS A 112 -6.75 -0.01 -5.84
C CYS A 112 -7.51 0.41 -4.58
N TYR A 113 -6.80 0.50 -3.46
CA TYR A 113 -7.30 1.11 -2.23
C TYR A 113 -6.46 2.34 -1.91
N PHE A 114 -7.03 3.52 -2.08
CA PHE A 114 -6.34 4.80 -1.89
C PHE A 114 -6.88 5.54 -0.67
N ARG A 115 -5.99 6.07 0.15
CA ARG A 115 -6.38 6.90 1.30
C ARG A 115 -7.06 8.17 0.83
N ASP A 116 -8.16 8.51 1.50
CA ASP A 116 -8.92 9.75 1.31
C ASP A 116 -9.27 10.06 -0.15
N TRP A 117 -9.50 9.01 -0.96
CA TRP A 117 -9.81 9.14 -2.38
C TRP A 117 -11.27 9.54 -2.65
N ASN A 118 -11.59 10.76 -2.20
CA ASN A 118 -12.95 11.29 -2.19
C ASN A 118 -13.25 12.02 -3.50
N ARG A 119 -14.16 11.44 -4.29
CA ARG A 119 -14.64 12.03 -5.55
C ARG A 119 -15.49 13.27 -5.31
N MET A 120 -15.24 14.29 -6.12
CA MET A 120 -15.96 15.57 -6.10
C MET A 120 -16.52 15.88 -7.49
N PRO A 121 -17.70 16.54 -7.58
CA PRO A 121 -18.30 16.88 -8.86
C PRO A 121 -17.47 17.94 -9.61
N ALA A 122 -17.34 17.78 -10.92
CA ALA A 122 -16.53 18.64 -11.78
C ALA A 122 -16.84 20.15 -11.67
N ASP A 123 -18.09 20.51 -11.38
CA ASP A 123 -18.52 21.90 -11.25
C ASP A 123 -17.92 22.60 -10.01
N SER A 124 -17.49 21.85 -8.99
CA SER A 124 -16.82 22.38 -7.80
C SER A 124 -15.35 22.74 -8.05
N TYR A 125 -14.76 22.31 -9.17
CA TYR A 125 -13.32 22.41 -9.43
C TYR A 125 -12.75 23.82 -9.26
N GLN A 126 -13.36 24.81 -9.93
CA GLN A 126 -12.85 26.20 -9.89
C GLN A 126 -12.98 26.83 -8.51
N MET A 127 -13.97 26.42 -7.72
CA MET A 127 -14.19 26.98 -6.37
C MET A 127 -13.21 26.40 -5.34
N LEU A 128 -12.61 25.25 -5.62
CA LEU A 128 -11.72 24.54 -4.69
C LEU A 128 -10.24 24.86 -4.92
N LEU A 129 -9.89 25.46 -6.06
CA LEU A 129 -8.55 25.97 -6.35
C LEU A 129 -8.30 27.33 -5.68
N ASP A 130 -8.29 27.35 -4.36
CA ASP A 130 -7.94 28.54 -3.59
C ASP A 130 -6.43 28.56 -3.30
N PRO A 131 -5.64 29.53 -3.84
CA PRO A 131 -4.22 29.65 -3.55
C PRO A 131 -3.88 29.66 -2.05
N GLN A 132 -4.79 30.15 -1.20
CA GLN A 132 -4.57 30.24 0.25
C GLN A 132 -4.46 28.85 0.92
N MET A 133 -4.93 27.79 0.24
CA MET A 133 -4.75 26.41 0.70
C MET A 133 -3.30 25.92 0.51
N ILE A 134 -2.55 26.52 -0.42
CA ILE A 134 -1.17 26.16 -0.72
C ILE A 134 -0.18 27.09 -0.04
N THR A 135 -0.43 28.40 -0.03
CA THR A 135 0.47 29.37 0.61
C THR A 135 -0.29 30.57 1.17
N SER A 136 0.18 31.07 2.32
CA SER A 136 -0.31 32.31 2.94
C SER A 136 0.28 33.56 2.28
N THR A 137 1.30 33.41 1.42
CA THR A 137 1.98 34.51 0.73
C THR A 137 1.86 34.38 -0.78
N GLY A 138 1.07 35.26 -1.39
CA GLY A 138 0.89 35.30 -2.84
C GLY A 138 -0.28 34.45 -3.34
N SER A 139 -0.29 34.21 -4.65
CA SER A 139 -1.36 33.47 -5.34
C SER A 139 -0.83 32.42 -6.32
N ASP A 140 0.49 32.24 -6.37
CA ASP A 140 1.14 31.34 -7.32
C ASP A 140 1.20 29.93 -6.71
N TYR A 141 0.69 28.96 -7.44
CA TYR A 141 0.72 27.55 -7.08
C TYR A 141 0.82 26.69 -8.33
N GLU A 142 1.41 25.52 -8.19
CA GLU A 142 1.45 24.52 -9.24
C GLU A 142 0.22 23.62 -9.19
N VAL A 143 -0.20 23.14 -10.36
CA VAL A 143 -1.27 22.15 -10.50
C VAL A 143 -0.72 20.95 -11.27
N TYR A 144 -0.72 19.81 -10.61
CA TYR A 144 -0.35 18.52 -11.17
C TYR A 144 -1.63 17.76 -11.49
N THR A 145 -1.89 17.50 -12.76
CA THR A 145 -3.17 16.91 -13.21
C THR A 145 -2.98 16.05 -14.44
N ASN A 146 -3.80 15.01 -14.58
CA ASN A 146 -4.07 14.39 -15.88
C ASN A 146 -4.98 15.30 -16.74
N ASP A 147 -5.09 14.97 -18.02
CA ASP A 147 -5.97 15.67 -18.95
C ASP A 147 -7.44 15.50 -18.54
N ARG A 148 -8.17 16.63 -18.50
CA ARG A 148 -9.63 16.63 -18.37
C ARG A 148 -10.27 16.38 -19.73
N LEU A 149 -10.93 15.25 -19.89
CA LEU A 149 -11.69 14.88 -21.08
C LEU A 149 -13.17 15.23 -20.92
N PRO A 150 -13.94 15.39 -22.02
CA PRO A 150 -15.34 15.81 -21.95
C PRO A 150 -16.26 14.90 -21.13
N HIS A 151 -15.90 13.62 -20.96
CA HIS A 151 -16.69 12.65 -20.19
C HIS A 151 -16.36 12.65 -18.69
N HIS A 152 -15.30 13.32 -18.25
CA HIS A 152 -14.96 13.39 -16.82
C HIS A 152 -15.96 14.28 -16.08
N LYS A 153 -16.78 13.64 -15.24
CA LYS A 153 -17.82 14.29 -14.43
C LYS A 153 -17.39 14.56 -12.98
N GLU A 154 -16.31 13.92 -12.55
CA GLU A 154 -15.80 13.98 -11.19
C GLU A 154 -14.27 14.12 -11.20
N PHE A 155 -13.73 14.56 -10.07
CA PHE A 155 -12.29 14.59 -9.82
C PHE A 155 -11.99 14.31 -8.36
N VAL A 156 -10.74 13.92 -8.08
CA VAL A 156 -10.17 13.88 -6.71
C VAL A 156 -9.08 14.94 -6.64
N MET A 157 -8.95 15.60 -5.49
CA MET A 157 -7.96 16.66 -5.27
C MET A 157 -7.32 16.53 -3.88
N HIS A 158 -6.00 16.67 -3.86
CA HIS A 158 -5.22 16.83 -2.63
C HIS A 158 -4.27 18.03 -2.77
N GLY A 159 -3.95 18.69 -1.65
CA GLY A 159 -3.04 19.83 -1.61
C GLY A 159 -1.79 19.53 -0.78
N ALA A 160 -0.63 19.91 -1.31
CA ALA A 160 0.63 19.96 -0.56
C ALA A 160 0.94 21.43 -0.23
N ASN A 161 0.76 21.82 1.03
CA ASN A 161 0.92 23.20 1.48
C ASN A 161 2.41 23.60 1.52
N LYS A 162 2.75 24.65 0.79
CA LYS A 162 4.12 25.16 0.66
C LYS A 162 4.69 25.65 1.99
N ASP A 163 3.92 26.46 2.72
CA ASP A 163 4.38 27.08 3.96
C ASP A 163 4.64 26.03 5.05
N GLU A 164 3.82 24.98 5.10
CA GLU A 164 4.04 23.85 6.02
C GLU A 164 5.29 23.04 5.63
N LEU A 165 5.56 22.84 4.34
CA LEU A 165 6.79 22.18 3.87
C LEU A 165 8.03 23.01 4.22
N GLU A 166 8.01 24.32 3.98
CA GLU A 166 9.11 25.23 4.36
C GLU A 166 9.33 25.24 5.88
N ARG A 167 8.25 25.24 6.67
CA ARG A 167 8.33 25.17 8.14
C ARG A 167 8.88 23.84 8.61
N ALA A 168 8.46 22.73 8.01
CA ALA A 168 8.98 21.40 8.31
C ALA A 168 10.47 21.29 7.96
N GLU A 169 10.91 21.84 6.82
CA GLU A 169 12.32 21.88 6.43
C GLU A 169 13.16 22.66 7.46
N GLN A 170 12.66 23.80 7.95
CA GLN A 170 13.32 24.57 9.00
C GLN A 170 13.38 23.81 10.32
N GLN A 171 12.31 23.13 10.72
CA GLN A 171 12.29 22.29 11.92
C GLN A 171 13.28 21.13 11.83
N ILE A 172 13.40 20.49 10.66
CA ILE A 172 14.40 19.44 10.43
C ILE A 172 15.80 19.99 10.66
N LYS A 173 16.13 21.17 10.11
CA LYS A 173 17.44 21.81 10.29
C LYS A 173 17.75 22.12 11.76
N GLU A 174 16.73 22.46 12.56
CA GLU A 174 16.87 22.74 13.99
C GLU A 174 17.00 21.48 14.84
N LEU A 175 16.29 20.42 14.49
CA LEU A 175 16.29 19.13 15.20
C LEU A 175 17.48 18.25 14.84
N ASP A 176 18.11 18.48 13.68
CA ASP A 176 19.28 17.76 13.20
C ASP A 176 20.51 18.70 13.00
N PRO A 177 21.00 19.36 14.07
CA PRO A 177 22.12 20.29 13.96
C PRO A 177 23.42 19.61 13.52
N ASP A 178 23.54 18.30 13.77
CA ASP A 178 24.68 17.47 13.40
C ASP A 178 24.58 16.90 11.98
N LYS A 179 23.46 17.15 11.27
CA LYS A 179 23.21 16.70 9.89
C LYS A 179 23.34 15.18 9.71
N VAL A 180 22.70 14.44 10.62
CA VAL A 180 22.59 12.98 10.56
C VAL A 180 21.73 12.56 9.35
N LEU A 181 20.69 13.34 9.02
CA LEU A 181 19.87 13.13 7.84
C LEU A 181 20.64 13.55 6.59
N THR A 182 20.61 12.68 5.58
CA THR A 182 21.18 12.98 4.27
C THR A 182 20.27 13.91 3.49
N ASP A 183 20.83 14.63 2.52
CA ASP A 183 20.05 15.50 1.63
C ASP A 183 18.92 14.74 0.92
N ASP A 184 19.12 13.47 0.58
CA ASP A 184 18.09 12.61 -0.01
C ASP A 184 16.94 12.36 0.96
N ALA A 185 17.24 12.11 2.24
CA ALA A 185 16.21 11.92 3.27
C ALA A 185 15.43 13.21 3.55
N VAL A 186 16.12 14.36 3.62
CA VAL A 186 15.45 15.66 3.78
C VAL A 186 14.55 15.95 2.60
N LYS A 187 15.02 15.76 1.36
CA LYS A 187 14.17 15.91 0.16
C LYS A 187 12.96 15.00 0.22
N ALA A 188 13.13 13.71 0.53
CA ALA A 188 12.01 12.78 0.63
C ALA A 188 10.92 13.21 1.63
N LEU A 189 11.30 13.92 2.71
CA LEU A 189 10.37 14.39 3.73
C LEU A 189 9.69 15.72 3.40
N VAL A 190 10.40 16.66 2.77
CA VAL A 190 9.94 18.06 2.69
C VAL A 190 10.16 18.74 1.34
N GLY A 191 10.71 18.07 0.30
CA GLY A 191 10.96 18.77 -0.96
C GLY A 191 11.60 18.01 -2.13
N GLY A 192 12.07 18.79 -3.11
CA GLY A 192 12.78 18.29 -4.29
C GLY A 192 11.91 17.44 -5.22
N ASP A 193 12.55 16.50 -5.94
CA ASP A 193 11.86 15.60 -6.88
C ASP A 193 10.95 14.58 -6.19
N CYS A 194 11.05 14.49 -4.86
CA CYS A 194 10.22 13.60 -4.06
C CYS A 194 8.89 14.25 -3.68
N LEU A 195 8.85 15.53 -3.33
CA LEU A 195 7.64 16.20 -2.84
C LEU A 195 7.60 17.66 -3.30
N GLN A 196 6.58 18.01 -4.08
CA GLN A 196 6.37 19.37 -4.58
C GLN A 196 5.06 19.94 -4.03
N SER A 197 5.09 21.21 -3.60
CA SER A 197 3.90 21.94 -3.16
C SER A 197 2.96 22.23 -4.33
N GLY A 198 1.65 22.23 -4.08
CA GLY A 198 0.65 22.51 -5.11
C GLY A 198 -0.57 21.63 -4.97
N PHE A 199 -1.47 21.72 -5.96
CA PHE A 199 -2.64 20.84 -6.04
C PHE A 199 -2.32 19.63 -6.92
N TYR A 200 -2.67 18.46 -6.41
CA TYR A 200 -2.64 17.21 -7.15
C TYR A 200 -4.08 16.81 -7.47
N ILE A 201 -4.37 16.60 -8.74
CA ILE A 201 -5.73 16.44 -9.24
C ILE A 201 -5.78 15.22 -10.16
N SER A 202 -6.78 14.38 -9.96
CA SER A 202 -7.14 13.34 -10.92
C SER A 202 -8.55 13.56 -11.38
N TRP A 203 -8.73 13.89 -12.66
CA TRP A 203 -10.00 13.73 -13.34
C TRP A 203 -10.26 12.24 -13.51
N VAL A 204 -11.33 11.76 -12.89
CA VAL A 204 -11.58 10.33 -12.75
C VAL A 204 -12.54 9.81 -13.82
N GLU A 205 -12.31 8.58 -14.27
CA GLU A 205 -13.21 7.87 -15.17
C GLU A 205 -14.56 7.60 -14.51
N GLU A 206 -15.64 7.53 -15.29
CA GLU A 206 -16.97 7.24 -14.73
C GLU A 206 -17.00 5.90 -13.99
N ILE A 207 -16.21 4.94 -14.48
CA ILE A 207 -15.96 3.64 -13.86
C ILE A 207 -14.45 3.45 -13.75
N ASP A 208 -13.96 3.35 -12.53
CA ASP A 208 -12.63 2.84 -12.21
C ASP A 208 -12.75 1.82 -11.06
N LYS A 209 -11.62 1.27 -10.61
CA LYS A 209 -11.56 0.28 -9.53
C LYS A 209 -10.84 0.84 -8.29
N VAL A 210 -10.97 2.13 -8.04
CA VAL A 210 -10.42 2.75 -6.83
C VAL A 210 -11.47 2.75 -5.72
N HIS A 211 -11.09 2.19 -4.59
CA HIS A 211 -11.84 2.24 -3.34
C HIS A 211 -11.13 3.17 -2.35
N SER A 212 -11.90 3.94 -1.58
CA SER A 212 -11.33 4.66 -0.43
C SER A 212 -10.98 3.65 0.66
N THR A 213 -9.83 3.81 1.32
CA THR A 213 -9.44 2.91 2.43
C THR A 213 -10.39 2.99 3.63
N THR A 214 -11.19 4.06 3.70
CA THR A 214 -12.20 4.34 4.72
C THR A 214 -13.63 4.13 4.20
N GLU A 215 -13.80 3.39 3.10
CA GLU A 215 -15.14 3.02 2.62
C GLU A 215 -15.93 2.28 3.72
N PRO A 216 -17.18 2.68 4.00
CA PRO A 216 -17.97 2.06 5.07
C PRO A 216 -18.11 0.56 4.91
N GLY A 217 -17.73 -0.19 5.94
CA GLY A 217 -17.76 -1.65 5.99
C GLY A 217 -16.55 -2.35 5.39
N LEU A 218 -15.56 -1.63 4.84
CA LEU A 218 -14.37 -2.24 4.23
C LEU A 218 -13.42 -2.84 5.27
N ILE A 219 -13.12 -2.08 6.33
CA ILE A 219 -12.21 -2.48 7.41
C ILE A 219 -12.85 -2.22 8.78
N PRO A 220 -12.44 -2.94 9.84
CA PRO A 220 -13.03 -2.78 11.16
C PRO A 220 -13.02 -1.33 11.65
N GLY A 221 -14.22 -0.77 11.86
CA GLY A 221 -14.40 0.60 12.37
C GLY A 221 -14.23 1.71 11.32
N ASP A 222 -14.20 1.39 10.03
CA ASP A 222 -14.13 2.34 8.91
C ASP A 222 -12.93 3.31 9.00
N SER A 223 -11.86 2.87 9.65
CA SER A 223 -10.64 3.64 9.93
C SER A 223 -9.42 2.84 9.53
N ASP A 224 -8.58 3.41 8.68
CA ASP A 224 -7.30 2.81 8.29
C ASP A 224 -6.20 2.96 9.34
N ASN A 225 -6.54 3.52 10.50
CA ASN A 225 -5.70 3.69 11.69
C ASN A 225 -4.39 4.45 11.43
N GLY A 226 -4.32 5.25 10.35
CA GLY A 226 -3.10 5.91 9.94
C GLY A 226 -1.99 4.94 9.52
N PHE A 227 -2.35 3.72 9.13
CA PHE A 227 -1.37 2.70 8.75
C PHE A 227 -0.57 3.11 7.51
N SER A 228 0.66 2.63 7.43
CA SER A 228 1.47 2.70 6.21
C SER A 228 0.87 1.77 5.13
N SER A 229 1.15 2.03 3.84
CA SER A 229 0.53 1.24 2.77
C SER A 229 0.79 -0.27 2.88
N GLY A 230 1.96 -0.69 3.38
CA GLY A 230 2.28 -2.11 3.57
C GLY A 230 1.45 -2.76 4.68
N SER A 231 1.30 -2.10 5.83
CA SER A 231 0.47 -2.58 6.93
C SER A 231 -1.02 -2.45 6.64
N LEU A 232 -1.43 -1.48 5.82
CA LEU A 232 -2.80 -1.36 5.36
C LEU A 232 -3.16 -2.43 4.32
N ALA A 233 -2.24 -2.79 3.43
CA ALA A 233 -2.39 -3.96 2.56
C ALA A 233 -2.57 -5.25 3.38
N HIS A 234 -1.92 -5.34 4.54
CA HIS A 234 -2.10 -6.44 5.49
C HIS A 234 -3.52 -6.48 6.06
N LEU A 235 -4.02 -5.34 6.57
CA LEU A 235 -5.36 -5.26 7.13
C LEU A 235 -6.46 -5.50 6.09
N ILE A 236 -6.39 -4.80 4.95
CA ILE A 236 -7.41 -4.89 3.90
C ILE A 236 -7.46 -6.29 3.30
N SER A 237 -6.31 -6.93 3.10
CA SER A 237 -6.30 -8.28 2.50
C SER A 237 -7.00 -9.31 3.41
N ILE A 238 -6.84 -9.21 4.73
CA ILE A 238 -7.57 -10.06 5.67
C ILE A 238 -9.07 -9.74 5.67
N ALA A 239 -9.42 -8.45 5.67
CA ALA A 239 -10.82 -8.02 5.72
C ALA A 239 -11.61 -8.40 4.45
N VAL A 240 -10.95 -8.40 3.28
CA VAL A 240 -11.59 -8.68 1.99
C VAL A 240 -11.59 -10.16 1.64
N GLU A 241 -10.47 -10.86 1.89
CA GLU A 241 -10.30 -12.24 1.41
C GLU A 241 -10.58 -13.30 2.49
N GLU A 242 -10.63 -12.91 3.77
CA GLU A 242 -10.80 -13.81 4.92
C GLU A 242 -9.86 -15.06 4.87
N PRO A 243 -8.53 -14.88 4.69
CA PRO A 243 -7.60 -15.98 4.48
C PRO A 243 -7.34 -16.78 5.76
N ASP A 244 -6.90 -18.03 5.60
CA ASP A 244 -6.34 -18.81 6.71
C ASP A 244 -4.85 -18.47 6.94
N GLU A 245 -4.13 -18.14 5.87
CA GLU A 245 -2.68 -17.92 5.87
C GLU A 245 -2.30 -16.62 5.14
N VAL A 246 -1.41 -15.84 5.76
CA VAL A 246 -0.87 -14.60 5.21
C VAL A 246 0.66 -14.66 5.17
N TYR A 247 1.24 -14.36 4.01
CA TYR A 247 2.68 -14.35 3.78
C TYR A 247 3.18 -12.92 3.51
N LEU A 248 4.07 -12.42 4.36
CA LEU A 248 4.74 -11.13 4.20
C LEU A 248 6.04 -11.34 3.41
N ILE A 249 6.07 -10.88 2.16
CA ILE A 249 7.19 -11.03 1.21
C ILE A 249 7.80 -9.66 0.92
N GLY A 250 9.13 -9.52 0.97
CA GLY A 250 9.77 -8.22 0.74
C GLY A 250 9.41 -7.15 1.78
N MET A 251 8.89 -7.57 2.94
CA MET A 251 8.56 -6.71 4.06
C MET A 251 9.79 -6.52 4.95
N ASP A 252 10.81 -5.88 4.38
CA ASP A 252 12.07 -5.63 5.04
C ASP A 252 11.88 -4.50 6.06
N LEU A 253 11.85 -4.85 7.34
CA LEU A 253 11.72 -3.88 8.42
C LEU A 253 13.05 -3.17 8.69
N TYR A 254 14.17 -3.86 8.55
CA TYR A 254 15.50 -3.26 8.72
C TYR A 254 16.25 -3.15 7.40
N SER A 255 17.38 -2.47 7.42
CA SER A 255 18.29 -2.35 6.27
C SER A 255 19.65 -2.95 6.57
N ASN A 256 20.15 -3.78 5.65
CA ASN A 256 21.49 -4.36 5.71
C ASN A 256 22.61 -3.39 5.34
N TYR A 257 22.29 -2.18 4.88
CA TYR A 257 23.24 -1.32 4.16
C TYR A 257 23.75 -0.15 5.01
N ASN A 258 24.38 -0.39 6.17
CA ASN A 258 24.96 0.68 7.01
C ASN A 258 24.01 1.88 7.20
N ASP A 259 22.76 1.61 7.62
CA ASP A 259 21.71 2.61 7.79
C ASP A 259 21.32 3.36 6.50
N ARG A 260 21.37 2.70 5.34
CA ARG A 260 20.85 3.24 4.06
C ARG A 260 19.45 2.75 3.75
N TYR A 261 18.75 3.51 2.93
CA TYR A 261 17.39 3.19 2.52
C TYR A 261 17.30 1.85 1.77
N ASN A 262 16.51 0.92 2.31
CA ASN A 262 16.26 -0.41 1.74
C ASN A 262 14.90 -0.41 1.02
N ASN A 263 14.92 -0.11 -0.28
CA ASN A 263 13.73 -0.13 -1.12
C ASN A 263 14.11 -0.33 -2.59
N LEU A 264 13.40 -1.19 -3.30
CA LEU A 264 13.63 -1.46 -4.72
C LEU A 264 13.41 -0.25 -5.63
N TYR A 265 12.62 0.72 -5.19
CA TYR A 265 12.29 1.92 -5.95
C TYR A 265 13.09 3.15 -5.55
N LYS A 266 14.11 3.01 -4.69
CA LYS A 266 14.99 4.13 -4.33
C LYS A 266 15.60 4.77 -5.58
N GLY A 267 15.69 6.10 -5.58
CA GLY A 267 16.16 6.88 -6.74
C GLY A 267 15.16 7.02 -7.89
N THR A 268 13.94 6.50 -7.77
CA THR A 268 12.86 6.72 -8.74
C THR A 268 11.87 7.77 -8.25
N GLU A 269 10.99 8.25 -9.14
CA GLU A 269 10.00 9.28 -8.81
C GLU A 269 9.15 8.90 -7.59
N GLY A 270 9.02 9.83 -6.63
CA GLY A 270 8.27 9.65 -5.40
C GLY A 270 8.98 8.86 -4.30
N TYR A 271 10.25 8.47 -4.51
CA TYR A 271 11.05 7.70 -3.54
C TYR A 271 12.38 8.38 -3.23
N MET A 272 12.83 8.18 -1.98
CA MET A 272 14.13 8.67 -1.51
C MET A 272 15.27 8.14 -2.40
N GLY A 273 16.30 8.96 -2.62
CA GLY A 273 17.50 8.59 -3.38
C GLY A 273 18.29 7.44 -2.75
N GLU A 274 19.19 6.84 -3.53
CA GLU A 274 20.09 5.76 -3.08
C GLU A 274 20.98 6.17 -1.89
N GLY A 275 21.27 7.46 -1.74
CA GLY A 275 22.03 8.02 -0.61
C GLY A 275 21.18 8.24 0.64
N GLY A 276 19.89 7.91 0.61
CA GLY A 276 18.95 8.05 1.70
C GLY A 276 19.31 7.28 2.97
N ASN A 277 18.93 7.82 4.14
CA ASN A 277 18.99 7.08 5.41
C ASN A 277 17.99 5.93 5.43
N ALA A 278 18.28 4.90 6.23
CA ALA A 278 17.30 3.90 6.64
C ALA A 278 16.17 4.58 7.43
N ILE A 279 14.95 4.09 7.22
CA ILE A 279 13.78 4.56 7.96
C ILE A 279 13.64 3.71 9.23
N PRO A 280 13.49 4.31 10.42
CA PRO A 280 13.22 3.58 11.65
C PRO A 280 11.94 2.74 11.52
N PRO A 281 11.97 1.43 11.84
CA PRO A 281 10.85 0.54 11.56
C PRO A 281 9.78 0.49 12.65
N ASP A 282 9.94 1.21 13.75
CA ASP A 282 9.09 1.11 14.95
C ASP A 282 7.60 1.17 14.60
N HIS A 283 7.23 2.09 13.69
CA HIS A 283 5.84 2.20 13.21
C HIS A 283 5.38 1.00 12.40
N TRP A 284 6.22 0.47 11.50
CA TRP A 284 5.85 -0.70 10.69
C TRP A 284 5.74 -1.97 11.55
N ILE A 285 6.66 -2.13 12.51
CA ILE A 285 6.63 -3.22 13.50
C ILE A 285 5.33 -3.16 14.30
N ALA A 286 5.00 -2.00 14.86
CA ALA A 286 3.78 -1.81 15.63
C ALA A 286 2.53 -2.08 14.79
N GLN A 287 2.42 -1.51 13.60
CA GLN A 287 1.23 -1.64 12.75
C GLN A 287 0.97 -3.07 12.29
N HIS A 288 1.99 -3.79 11.80
CA HIS A 288 1.82 -5.20 11.45
C HIS A 288 1.50 -6.06 12.68
N GLY A 289 2.15 -5.79 13.83
CA GLY A 289 1.86 -6.47 15.09
C GLY A 289 0.40 -6.29 15.51
N MET A 290 -0.14 -5.08 15.44
CA MET A 290 -1.55 -4.79 15.73
C MET A 290 -2.52 -5.61 14.86
N VAL A 291 -2.21 -5.76 13.56
CA VAL A 291 -3.03 -6.62 12.68
C VAL A 291 -2.94 -8.08 13.13
N MET A 292 -1.74 -8.60 13.38
CA MET A 292 -1.57 -9.99 13.82
C MET A 292 -2.29 -10.30 15.13
N GLU A 293 -2.25 -9.35 16.10
CA GLU A 293 -2.97 -9.45 17.37
C GLU A 293 -4.50 -9.42 17.18
N GLN A 294 -5.00 -8.58 16.27
CA GLN A 294 -6.42 -8.44 15.99
C GLN A 294 -7.00 -9.68 15.30
N PHE A 295 -6.19 -10.40 14.52
CA PHE A 295 -6.61 -11.59 13.77
C PHE A 295 -5.87 -12.86 14.25
N PRO A 296 -6.10 -13.31 15.50
CA PRO A 296 -5.38 -14.45 16.08
C PRO A 296 -5.68 -15.79 15.39
N ASN A 297 -6.77 -15.86 14.61
CA ASN A 297 -7.15 -17.06 13.87
C ASN A 297 -6.48 -17.16 12.49
N VAL A 298 -5.85 -16.09 12.02
CA VAL A 298 -5.08 -16.08 10.77
C VAL A 298 -3.63 -16.41 11.09
N GLN A 299 -3.06 -17.38 10.39
CA GLN A 299 -1.66 -17.73 10.54
C GLN A 299 -0.80 -16.83 9.64
N HIS A 300 0.19 -16.18 10.24
CA HIS A 300 1.07 -15.25 9.55
C HIS A 300 2.46 -15.86 9.35
N TYR A 301 3.10 -15.47 8.26
CA TYR A 301 4.44 -15.87 7.89
C TYR A 301 5.26 -14.64 7.49
N LYS A 302 6.30 -14.30 8.25
CA LYS A 302 7.32 -13.36 7.74
C LYS A 302 8.32 -14.15 6.91
N VAL A 303 8.37 -13.87 5.61
CA VAL A 303 9.21 -14.61 4.68
C VAL A 303 10.52 -13.86 4.42
N ASN A 304 11.62 -14.56 4.62
CA ASN A 304 12.99 -14.06 4.61
C ASN A 304 13.75 -14.62 3.41
N LYS A 305 14.74 -13.88 2.93
CA LYS A 305 15.63 -14.35 1.87
C LYS A 305 16.60 -15.41 2.38
N LEU A 306 17.16 -15.17 3.56
CA LEU A 306 18.14 -16.02 4.22
C LEU A 306 17.58 -16.55 5.53
N SER A 307 18.26 -17.55 6.11
CA SER A 307 17.92 -18.07 7.42
C SER A 307 18.01 -16.98 8.49
N LEU A 308 17.22 -17.13 9.56
CA LEU A 308 17.21 -16.18 10.67
C LEU A 308 18.60 -15.99 11.29
N GLY A 309 18.92 -14.75 11.63
CA GLY A 309 20.21 -14.35 12.20
C GLY A 309 21.33 -14.18 11.18
N SER A 310 21.04 -14.35 9.87
CA SER A 310 22.07 -14.15 8.83
C SER A 310 22.48 -12.69 8.67
N ASP A 311 21.54 -11.77 8.86
CA ASP A 311 21.75 -10.32 8.79
C ASP A 311 20.59 -9.56 9.47
N THR A 312 20.58 -8.23 9.36
CA THR A 312 19.56 -7.38 10.00
C THR A 312 18.17 -7.47 9.34
N VAL A 313 18.08 -7.80 8.05
CA VAL A 313 16.78 -8.00 7.38
C VAL A 313 16.19 -9.35 7.79
N ASN A 314 17.03 -10.38 7.84
CA ASN A 314 16.69 -11.77 8.11
C ASN A 314 16.83 -12.08 9.61
N GLN A 315 16.16 -11.30 10.46
CA GLN A 315 16.10 -11.53 11.91
C GLN A 315 14.66 -11.67 12.40
N GLU A 316 14.53 -12.26 13.59
CA GLU A 316 13.29 -12.18 14.37
C GLU A 316 13.08 -10.75 14.86
N ILE A 317 11.83 -10.31 14.85
CA ILE A 317 11.41 -9.04 15.41
C ILE A 317 11.07 -9.27 16.88
N GLU A 318 11.77 -8.57 17.78
CA GLU A 318 11.66 -8.79 19.23
C GLU A 318 10.23 -8.59 19.73
N GLU A 319 9.58 -7.53 19.25
CA GLU A 319 8.22 -7.15 19.58
C GLU A 319 7.19 -8.20 19.15
N TRP A 320 7.50 -9.01 18.15
CA TRP A 320 6.59 -10.00 17.60
C TRP A 320 6.72 -11.39 18.25
N LYS A 321 7.68 -11.60 19.16
CA LYS A 321 7.87 -12.90 19.85
C LYS A 321 6.69 -13.35 20.69
N VAL A 322 5.83 -12.42 21.10
CA VAL A 322 4.62 -12.71 21.88
C VAL A 322 3.46 -13.20 20.99
N LEU A 323 3.56 -13.03 19.68
CA LEU A 323 2.52 -13.37 18.71
C LEU A 323 2.57 -14.86 18.41
N GLN A 324 1.54 -15.60 18.84
CA GLN A 324 1.47 -17.05 18.70
C GLN A 324 1.13 -17.49 17.27
N ASN A 325 0.56 -16.59 16.47
CA ASN A 325 0.12 -16.82 15.10
C ASN A 325 1.11 -16.26 14.07
N LEU A 326 2.40 -16.17 14.41
CA LEU A 326 3.46 -15.75 13.51
C LEU A 326 4.58 -16.79 13.46
N GLU A 327 4.92 -17.22 12.26
CA GLU A 327 6.12 -18.02 11.99
C GLU A 327 7.04 -17.28 10.99
N TYR A 328 8.31 -17.67 10.97
CA TYR A 328 9.29 -17.15 10.04
C TYR A 328 9.70 -18.26 9.08
N LEU A 329 9.72 -17.95 7.79
CA LEU A 329 10.14 -18.88 6.75
C LEU A 329 11.23 -18.23 5.90
N THR A 330 12.04 -19.06 5.25
CA THR A 330 12.78 -18.67 4.06
C THR A 330 11.89 -18.82 2.82
N TYR A 331 12.28 -18.20 1.70
CA TYR A 331 11.56 -18.41 0.44
C TYR A 331 11.52 -19.88 0.00
N ALA A 332 12.60 -20.63 0.23
CA ALA A 332 12.64 -22.05 -0.09
C ALA A 332 11.62 -22.86 0.74
N GLU A 333 11.51 -22.58 2.04
CA GLU A 333 10.54 -23.23 2.92
C GLU A 333 9.10 -22.85 2.55
N MET A 334 8.84 -21.58 2.24
CA MET A 334 7.54 -21.12 1.76
C MET A 334 7.13 -21.87 0.49
N PHE A 335 7.97 -21.87 -0.55
CA PHE A 335 7.63 -22.57 -1.80
C PHE A 335 7.51 -24.09 -1.62
N GLY A 336 8.33 -24.70 -0.75
CA GLY A 336 8.20 -26.10 -0.38
C GLY A 336 6.84 -26.41 0.24
N ARG A 337 6.41 -25.60 1.21
CA ARG A 337 5.10 -25.72 1.86
C ARG A 337 3.95 -25.55 0.86
N LEU A 338 3.99 -24.50 0.03
CA LEU A 338 2.96 -24.23 -0.97
C LEU A 338 2.85 -25.36 -2.00
N ALA A 339 3.98 -25.93 -2.42
CA ALA A 339 4.01 -27.03 -3.39
C ALA A 339 3.52 -28.37 -2.82
N ASP A 340 3.66 -28.59 -1.51
CA ASP A 340 3.16 -29.79 -0.83
C ASP A 340 1.68 -29.67 -0.47
N GLY A 341 1.20 -28.48 -0.08
CA GLY A 341 -0.22 -28.23 0.18
C GLY A 341 -1.10 -28.16 -1.08
N ALA A 342 -0.49 -27.97 -2.25
CA ALA A 342 -1.19 -27.97 -3.55
C ALA A 342 -1.35 -29.38 -4.16
N ARG A 343 -0.83 -30.44 -3.52
CA ARG A 343 -1.03 -31.85 -3.93
C ARG A 343 -2.13 -32.48 -3.10
#